data_AF-A0A2P2IGU1-F1
#
_entry.id   AF-A0A2P2IGU1-F1
#
_cell.length_a   1.000
_cell.length_b   1.000
_cell.length_c   1.000
_cell.angle_alpha   90.00
_cell.angle_beta   90.00
_cell.angle_gamma   90.00
#
_symmetry.space_group_name_H-M   'P 1'
#
loop_
_entity.id
_entity.type
_entity.pdbx_description
1 polymer ?
#
loop_
_entity_poly.entity_id
_entity_poly.type
_entity_poly.pdbx_seq_one_letter_code
_entity_poly.pdbx_strand_id
1 'polypeptide(L)'
;AVSVAVLRDDISQLMYIGTGCSVVLSVACILYFPSRPAMPPSRAAAVQRMTLMQGVKTFVRSRQLWLLIVCYFACTGPAFGWLTVLNYSLLPLHFHQDESMWVAGAAIVISAAASLAAGHYTDKNSGHLRRTLVVLMLLSAASFYWFLLLFEGTIPFSKWQVYASVISSISLNFASIPVFYEMAQELAWLC
;
A
#
# COMPACT_ATOMS: atom_id res chain seq x y z
N ALA A 1 -19.47 -28.10 -16.22
CA ALA A 1 -19.45 -26.64 -16.45
C ALA A 1 -20.19 -25.99 -15.30
N VAL A 2 -19.54 -25.11 -14.52
CA VAL A 2 -20.20 -24.37 -13.44
C VAL A 2 -21.16 -23.37 -14.09
N SER A 3 -22.42 -23.33 -13.63
CA SER A 3 -23.41 -22.41 -14.15
C SER A 3 -23.12 -20.99 -13.66
N VAL A 4 -23.20 -20.00 -14.55
CA VAL A 4 -22.98 -18.57 -14.24
C VAL A 4 -23.86 -18.10 -13.08
N ALA A 5 -25.05 -18.69 -12.94
CA ALA A 5 -25.96 -18.40 -11.84
C ALA A 5 -25.38 -18.79 -10.47
N VAL A 6 -24.70 -19.94 -10.38
CA VAL A 6 -24.06 -20.41 -9.14
C VAL A 6 -22.89 -19.51 -8.77
N LEU A 7 -22.07 -19.13 -9.75
CA LEU A 7 -20.92 -18.24 -9.52
C LEU A 7 -21.38 -16.85 -9.03
N ARG A 8 -22.48 -16.33 -9.60
CA ARG A 8 -23.05 -15.06 -9.18
C ARG A 8 -23.59 -15.13 -7.75
N ASP A 9 -24.21 -16.24 -7.38
CA ASP A 9 -24.74 -16.46 -6.04
C ASP A 9 -23.60 -16.50 -5.02
N ASP A 10 -22.54 -17.27 -5.29
CA ASP A 10 -21.34 -17.34 -4.44
C ASP A 10 -20.67 -15.97 -4.25
N ILE A 11 -20.50 -15.21 -5.33
CA ILE A 11 -19.93 -13.85 -5.26
C ILE A 11 -20.83 -12.94 -4.44
N SER A 12 -22.14 -12.99 -4.67
CA SER A 12 -23.09 -12.15 -3.94
C SER A 12 -23.11 -12.47 -2.45
N GLN A 13 -23.06 -13.76 -2.08
CA GLN A 13 -22.98 -14.22 -0.70
C GLN A 13 -21.69 -13.71 -0.04
N LEU A 14 -20.55 -13.79 -0.73
CA LEU A 14 -19.28 -13.27 -0.23
C LEU A 14 -19.34 -11.75 0.02
N MET A 15 -19.96 -11.00 -0.90
CA MET A 15 -20.15 -9.55 -0.77
C MET A 15 -21.09 -9.19 0.39
N TYR A 16 -22.19 -9.94 0.60
CA TYR A 16 -23.10 -9.71 1.71
C TYR A 16 -22.44 -10.00 3.06
N ILE A 17 -21.67 -11.08 3.17
CA ILE A 17 -20.91 -11.40 4.38
C ILE A 17 -19.90 -10.29 4.68
N GLY A 18 -19.11 -9.88 3.68
CA GLY A 18 -18.13 -8.81 3.83
C GLY A 18 -18.77 -7.49 4.28
N THR A 19 -19.91 -7.13 3.67
CA THR A 19 -20.68 -5.94 4.05
C THR A 19 -21.18 -6.03 5.48
N GLY A 20 -21.73 -7.19 5.89
CA GLY A 20 -22.19 -7.42 7.25
C GLY A 20 -21.07 -7.22 8.28
N CYS A 21 -19.89 -7.82 8.02
CA CYS A 21 -18.71 -7.62 8.87
C CYS A 21 -18.28 -6.15 8.94
N SER A 22 -18.24 -5.45 7.81
CA SER A 22 -17.88 -4.01 7.78
C SER A 22 -18.87 -3.14 8.54
N VAL A 23 -20.18 -3.42 8.45
CA VAL A 23 -21.22 -2.69 9.19
C VAL A 23 -21.08 -2.95 10.69
N VAL A 24 -20.90 -4.20 11.11
CA VAL A 24 -20.71 -4.55 12.52
C VAL A 24 -19.49 -3.83 13.10
N LEU A 25 -18.36 -3.84 12.39
CA LEU A 25 -17.15 -3.11 12.81
C LEU A 25 -17.38 -1.61 12.87
N SER A 26 -18.09 -1.04 11.90
CA SER A 26 -18.40 0.39 11.87
C SER A 26 -19.28 0.81 13.05
N VAL A 27 -20.33 0.03 13.35
CA VAL A 27 -21.22 0.25 14.50
C VAL A 27 -20.44 0.10 15.80
N ALA A 28 -19.59 -0.93 15.92
CA ALA A 28 -18.72 -1.12 17.08
C ALA A 28 -17.78 0.07 17.30
N CYS A 29 -17.18 0.63 16.23
CA CYS A 29 -16.36 1.82 16.32
C CYS A 29 -17.15 3.04 16.80
N ILE A 30 -18.37 3.25 16.31
CA ILE A 30 -19.23 4.37 16.73
C ILE A 30 -19.64 4.24 18.20
N LEU A 31 -19.94 3.03 18.66
CA LEU A 31 -20.34 2.76 20.05
C LEU A 31 -19.17 2.82 21.03
N TYR A 32 -17.98 2.34 20.62
CA TYR A 32 -16.80 2.24 21.48
C TYR A 32 -15.96 3.52 21.52
N PHE A 33 -15.90 4.30 20.42
CA PHE A 33 -15.17 5.57 20.36
C PHE A 33 -16.14 6.77 20.28
N PRO A 34 -16.73 7.20 21.40
CA PRO A 34 -17.56 8.39 21.42
C PRO A 34 -16.74 9.65 21.08
N SER A 35 -17.42 10.61 20.47
CA SER A 35 -16.88 11.79 19.75
C SER A 35 -15.92 12.70 20.54
N ARG A 36 -15.81 12.51 21.86
CA ARG A 36 -14.95 13.29 22.76
C ARG A 36 -14.47 12.38 23.91
N PRO A 37 -13.18 12.01 23.98
CA PRO A 37 -12.65 11.41 25.20
C PRO A 37 -12.82 12.41 26.36
N ALA A 38 -13.36 11.97 27.50
CA ALA A 38 -13.63 12.81 28.67
C ALA A 38 -12.35 13.41 29.30
N MET A 39 -11.18 12.88 28.96
CA MET A 39 -9.87 13.43 29.32
C MET A 39 -9.03 13.64 28.05
N PRO A 40 -8.50 14.85 27.81
CA PRO A 40 -7.60 15.08 26.68
C PRO A 40 -6.29 14.30 26.92
N PRO A 41 -5.88 13.40 26.01
CA PRO A 41 -4.84 12.41 26.30
C PRO A 41 -3.39 12.96 26.21
N SER A 42 -3.16 14.23 25.86
CA SER A 42 -1.80 14.77 25.71
C SER A 42 -1.77 16.31 25.67
N ARG A 43 -0.67 16.91 26.14
CA ARG A 43 -0.33 18.35 26.02
C ARG A 43 -0.43 18.89 24.58
N ALA A 44 -0.34 18.03 23.56
CA ALA A 44 -0.56 18.40 22.16
C ALA A 44 -2.02 18.78 21.84
N ALA A 45 -3.01 18.34 22.63
CA ALA A 45 -4.41 18.76 22.49
C ALA A 45 -4.68 20.18 23.04
N ALA A 46 -3.74 20.74 23.80
CA ALA A 46 -3.78 22.13 24.27
C ALA A 46 -3.15 23.12 23.28
N VAL A 47 -2.42 22.63 22.27
CA VAL A 47 -1.86 23.46 21.20
C VAL A 47 -2.99 23.78 20.21
N GLN A 48 -3.16 25.07 19.94
CA GLN A 48 -4.18 25.62 19.05
C GLN A 48 -4.08 24.96 17.67
N ARG A 49 -5.00 24.04 17.37
CA ARG A 49 -5.08 23.40 16.04
C ARG A 49 -5.24 24.51 15.00
N MET A 50 -4.38 24.52 13.97
CA MET A 50 -4.71 25.23 12.75
C MET A 50 -6.12 24.83 12.32
N THR A 51 -6.94 25.81 11.95
CA THR A 51 -8.28 25.48 11.44
C THR A 51 -8.11 24.60 10.19
N LEU A 52 -8.90 23.52 10.09
CA LEU A 52 -8.81 22.57 8.96
C LEU A 52 -8.80 23.30 7.61
N MET A 53 -9.60 24.36 7.48
CA MET A 53 -9.63 25.20 6.27
C MET A 53 -8.31 25.92 5.98
N GLN A 54 -7.60 26.41 7.01
CA GLN A 54 -6.28 27.02 6.83
C GLN A 54 -5.25 25.97 6.40
N GLY A 55 -5.25 24.79 7.02
CA GLY A 55 -4.37 23.67 6.62
C GLY A 55 -4.60 23.23 5.17
N VAL A 56 -5.86 23.09 4.75
CA VAL A 56 -6.21 22.76 3.35
C VAL A 56 -5.77 23.86 2.39
N LYS A 57 -5.97 25.14 2.74
CA LYS A 57 -5.56 26.27 1.88
C LYS A 57 -4.04 26.33 1.70
N THR A 58 -3.28 26.07 2.77
CA THR A 58 -1.81 25.99 2.72
C THR A 58 -1.35 24.76 1.92
N PHE A 59 -2.01 23.61 2.10
CA PHE A 59 -1.72 22.38 1.35
C PHE A 59 -1.89 22.58 -0.16
N VAL A 60 -3.01 23.16 -0.59
CA VAL A 60 -3.30 23.41 -2.02
C VAL A 60 -2.33 24.40 -2.64
N ARG A 61 -1.77 25.32 -1.86
CA ARG A 61 -0.85 26.37 -2.34
C ARG A 61 0.60 25.89 -2.44
N SER A 62 0.97 24.80 -1.78
CA SER A 62 2.35 24.29 -1.79
C SER A 62 2.64 23.45 -3.04
N ARG A 63 3.54 23.94 -3.90
CA ARG A 63 4.00 23.22 -5.10
C ARG A 63 4.74 21.92 -4.76
N GLN A 64 5.44 21.88 -3.64
CA GLN A 64 6.21 20.71 -3.21
C GLN A 64 5.29 19.54 -2.82
N LEU A 65 4.15 19.83 -2.19
CA LEU A 65 3.15 18.81 -1.86
C LEU A 65 2.50 18.25 -3.13
N TRP A 66 2.15 19.09 -4.10
CA TRP A 66 1.64 18.62 -5.40
C TRP A 66 2.65 17.71 -6.13
N LEU A 67 3.93 18.07 -6.12
CA LEU A 67 4.98 17.21 -6.69
C LEU A 67 5.05 15.85 -5.98
N LEU A 68 4.97 15.85 -4.64
CA LEU A 68 4.97 14.62 -3.85
C LEU A 68 3.76 13.73 -4.19
N ILE A 69 2.56 14.31 -4.32
CA ILE A 69 1.34 13.60 -4.69
C ILE A 69 1.49 12.97 -6.07
N VAL A 70 1.96 13.74 -7.06
CA VAL A 70 2.19 13.23 -8.41
C VAL A 70 3.21 12.09 -8.41
N CYS A 71 4.32 12.24 -7.68
CA CYS A 71 5.32 11.17 -7.51
C CYS A 71 4.70 9.92 -6.85
N TYR A 72 3.90 10.10 -5.81
CA TYR A 72 3.23 9.00 -5.12
C TYR A 72 2.33 8.22 -6.08
N PHE A 73 1.44 8.90 -6.81
CA PHE A 73 0.57 8.26 -7.78
C PHE A 73 1.35 7.60 -8.92
N ALA A 74 2.38 8.26 -9.45
CA ALA A 74 3.21 7.72 -10.52
C ALA A 74 3.95 6.44 -10.11
N CYS A 75 4.45 6.36 -8.86
CA CYS A 75 5.23 5.23 -8.39
C CYS A 75 4.39 4.08 -7.84
N THR A 76 3.25 4.36 -7.21
CA THR A 76 2.41 3.33 -6.55
C THR A 76 1.22 2.90 -7.39
N GLY A 77 0.63 3.80 -8.18
CA GLY A 77 -0.57 3.52 -8.97
C GLY A 77 -0.42 2.32 -9.91
N PRO A 78 0.65 2.25 -10.73
CA PRO A 78 0.87 1.11 -11.63
C PRO A 78 1.01 -0.22 -10.89
N ALA A 79 1.68 -0.23 -9.72
CA ALA A 79 1.87 -1.44 -8.92
C ALA A 79 0.53 -1.94 -8.36
N PHE A 80 -0.35 -1.04 -7.89
CA PHE A 80 -1.72 -1.38 -7.48
C PHE A 80 -2.55 -1.95 -8.62
N GLY A 81 -2.51 -1.32 -9.79
CA GLY A 81 -3.21 -1.80 -10.98
C GLY A 81 -2.72 -3.19 -11.38
N TRP A 82 -1.40 -3.37 -11.44
CA TRP A 82 -0.79 -4.64 -11.80
C TRP A 82 -1.12 -5.78 -10.82
N LEU A 83 -1.18 -5.49 -9.51
CA LEU A 83 -1.56 -6.46 -8.48
C LEU A 83 -2.94 -7.10 -8.78
N THR A 84 -3.89 -6.34 -9.32
CA THR A 84 -5.23 -6.85 -9.66
C THR A 84 -5.24 -7.82 -10.84
N VAL A 85 -4.27 -7.68 -11.76
CA VAL A 85 -4.13 -8.51 -12.96
C VAL A 85 -2.98 -9.52 -12.85
N LEU A 86 -2.36 -9.66 -11.68
CA LEU A 86 -1.21 -10.54 -11.45
C LEU A 86 -1.49 -11.99 -11.89
N ASN A 87 -2.69 -12.50 -11.61
CA ASN A 87 -3.11 -13.85 -12.04
C ASN A 87 -3.00 -14.03 -13.56
N TYR A 88 -3.39 -13.01 -14.35
CA TYR A 88 -3.27 -13.03 -15.80
C TYR A 88 -1.82 -12.88 -16.27
N SER A 89 -1.00 -12.08 -15.58
CA SER A 89 0.42 -11.93 -15.90
C SER A 89 1.23 -13.21 -15.65
N LEU A 90 0.80 -14.07 -14.72
CA LEU A 90 1.47 -15.34 -14.39
C LEU A 90 0.95 -16.54 -15.20
N LEU A 91 -0.19 -16.41 -15.86
CA LEU A 91 -0.77 -17.46 -16.70
C LEU A 91 0.18 -17.95 -17.84
N PRO A 92 0.90 -17.07 -18.57
CA PRO A 92 1.84 -17.48 -19.63
C PRO A 92 3.04 -18.29 -19.09
N LEU A 93 3.35 -18.14 -17.80
CA LEU A 93 4.45 -18.81 -17.11
C LEU A 93 4.03 -20.19 -16.55
N HIS A 94 2.87 -20.72 -16.98
CA HIS A 94 2.29 -21.99 -16.53
C HIS A 94 1.94 -22.04 -15.03
N PHE A 95 1.65 -20.89 -14.41
CA PHE A 95 1.12 -20.85 -13.05
C PHE A 95 -0.40 -21.08 -13.05
N HIS A 96 -0.85 -21.94 -12.13
CA HIS A 96 -2.28 -22.10 -11.86
C HIS A 96 -2.80 -20.90 -11.07
N GLN A 97 -4.10 -20.61 -11.20
CA GLN A 97 -4.73 -19.48 -10.52
C GLN A 97 -4.55 -19.53 -9.00
N ASP A 98 -4.62 -20.72 -8.40
CA ASP A 98 -4.47 -20.88 -6.94
C ASP A 98 -3.06 -20.50 -6.46
N GLU A 99 -2.03 -20.84 -7.25
CA GLU A 99 -0.65 -20.50 -6.95
C GLU A 99 -0.42 -18.99 -7.02
N SER A 100 -0.91 -18.32 -8.07
CA SER A 100 -0.76 -16.87 -8.20
C SER A 100 -1.52 -16.10 -7.11
N MET A 101 -2.67 -16.62 -6.66
CA MET A 101 -3.39 -16.06 -5.52
C MET A 101 -2.60 -16.22 -4.21
N TRP A 102 -1.95 -17.36 -4.00
CA TRP A 102 -1.08 -17.58 -2.83
C TRP A 102 0.10 -16.61 -2.81
N VAL A 103 0.72 -16.36 -3.96
CA VAL A 103 1.83 -15.39 -4.09
C VAL A 103 1.36 -13.98 -3.78
N ALA A 104 0.22 -13.56 -4.32
CA ALA A 104 -0.35 -12.25 -4.03
C ALA A 104 -0.62 -12.11 -2.53
N GLY A 105 -1.20 -13.15 -1.90
CA GLY A 105 -1.43 -13.19 -0.45
C GLY A 105 -0.14 -13.07 0.36
N ALA A 106 0.88 -13.86 0.02
CA ALA A 106 2.18 -13.82 0.68
C ALA A 106 2.86 -12.45 0.50
N ALA A 107 2.78 -11.86 -0.69
CA ALA A 107 3.31 -10.53 -0.97
C ALA A 107 2.63 -9.46 -0.10
N ILE A 108 1.31 -9.53 0.10
CA ILE A 108 0.60 -8.59 0.98
C ILE A 108 1.04 -8.76 2.44
N VAL A 109 1.14 -9.99 2.95
CA VAL A 109 1.58 -10.23 4.34
C VAL A 109 3.01 -9.74 4.57
N ILE A 110 3.92 -10.04 3.65
CA ILE A 110 5.31 -9.60 3.74
C ILE A 110 5.41 -8.08 3.58
N SER A 111 4.57 -7.48 2.74
CA SER A 111 4.52 -6.02 2.58
C SER A 111 4.12 -5.30 3.86
N ALA A 112 3.23 -5.87 4.66
CA ALA A 112 2.85 -5.31 5.95
C ALA A 112 4.05 -5.32 6.91
N ALA A 113 4.78 -6.45 7.00
CA ALA A 113 5.99 -6.55 7.80
C ALA A 113 7.08 -5.59 7.32
N ALA A 114 7.28 -5.48 6.00
CA ALA A 114 8.23 -4.56 5.39
C ALA A 114 7.87 -3.09 5.66
N SER A 115 6.57 -2.75 5.67
CA SER A 115 6.09 -1.40 5.98
C SER A 115 6.37 -1.03 7.45
N LEU A 116 6.18 -1.97 8.39
CA LEU A 116 6.54 -1.77 9.79
C LEU A 116 8.05 -1.59 9.97
N ALA A 117 8.85 -2.41 9.29
CA ALA A 117 10.31 -2.30 9.33
C ALA A 117 10.80 -0.98 8.73
N ALA A 118 10.20 -0.53 7.62
CA ALA A 118 10.50 0.75 7.00
C ALA A 118 10.11 1.93 7.91
N GLY A 119 8.97 1.86 8.59
CA GLY A 119 8.57 2.85 9.60
C GLY A 119 9.59 2.94 10.73
N HIS A 120 9.93 1.82 11.35
CA HIS A 120 10.93 1.79 12.42
C HIS A 120 12.32 2.27 11.98
N TYR A 121 12.74 1.94 10.76
CA TYR A 121 14.00 2.42 10.20
C TYR A 121 13.99 3.95 10.00
N THR A 122 12.84 4.47 9.58
CA THR A 122 12.64 5.89 9.30
C THR A 122 12.56 6.71 10.57
N ASP A 123 11.87 6.21 11.61
CA ASP A 123 11.85 6.79 12.95
C ASP A 123 13.27 6.95 13.53
N LYS A 124 14.16 5.99 13.27
CA LYS A 124 15.56 6.05 13.72
C LYS A 124 16.41 7.04 12.89
N ASN A 125 16.01 7.33 11.66
CA ASN A 125 16.79 8.09 10.69
C ASN A 125 16.02 9.30 10.13
N SER A 126 15.30 10.01 11.00
CA SER A 126 14.40 11.12 10.66
C SER A 126 15.05 12.27 9.88
N GLY A 127 16.38 12.32 9.76
CA GLY A 127 17.09 13.31 8.96
C GLY A 127 17.23 13.00 7.47
N HIS A 128 16.95 11.77 7.02
CA HIS A 128 17.26 11.32 5.66
C HIS A 128 16.11 10.62 4.92
N LEU A 129 14.87 10.92 5.28
CA LEU A 129 13.63 10.37 4.70
C LEU A 129 13.63 10.31 3.16
N ARG A 130 14.04 11.39 2.49
CA ARG A 130 14.09 11.43 1.01
C ARG A 130 15.01 10.36 0.42
N ARG A 131 16.16 10.11 1.06
CA ARG A 131 17.13 9.11 0.59
C ARG A 131 16.57 7.71 0.79
N THR A 132 15.99 7.43 1.95
CA THR A 132 15.34 6.14 2.25
C THR A 132 14.24 5.84 1.23
N LEU A 133 13.39 6.82 0.91
CA LEU A 133 12.32 6.68 -0.08
C LEU A 133 12.87 6.37 -1.47
N VAL A 134 13.88 7.12 -1.94
CA VAL A 134 14.51 6.89 -3.25
C VAL A 134 15.15 5.50 -3.30
N VAL A 135 15.83 5.06 -2.23
CA VAL A 135 16.43 3.73 -2.16
C VAL A 135 15.37 2.63 -2.22
N LEU A 136 14.28 2.74 -1.46
CA LEU A 136 13.17 1.77 -1.53
C LEU A 136 12.56 1.69 -2.93
N MET A 137 12.38 2.85 -3.58
CA MET A 137 11.82 2.92 -4.92
C MET A 137 12.73 2.32 -5.99
N LEU A 138 14.03 2.61 -5.91
CA LEU A 138 15.01 2.02 -6.82
C LEU A 138 15.09 0.50 -6.65
N LEU A 139 15.04 0.01 -5.41
CA LEU A 139 15.06 -1.42 -5.14
C LEU A 139 13.77 -2.10 -5.64
N SER A 140 12.61 -1.48 -5.43
CA SER A 140 11.34 -1.97 -5.98
C SER A 140 11.37 -2.01 -7.51
N ALA A 141 11.84 -0.93 -8.17
CA ALA A 141 11.99 -0.87 -9.61
C ALA A 141 12.95 -1.93 -10.15
N ALA A 142 14.06 -2.18 -9.46
CA ALA A 142 15.01 -3.24 -9.82
C ALA A 142 14.36 -4.63 -9.72
N SER A 143 13.55 -4.89 -8.69
CA SER A 143 12.80 -6.15 -8.57
C SER A 143 11.73 -6.31 -9.67
N PHE A 144 11.03 -5.22 -10.05
CA PHE A 144 10.10 -5.24 -11.18
C PHE A 144 10.83 -5.49 -12.50
N TYR A 145 11.98 -4.86 -12.70
CA TYR A 145 12.82 -5.09 -13.88
C TYR A 145 13.32 -6.53 -13.94
N TRP A 146 13.72 -7.11 -12.79
CA TRP A 146 14.10 -8.52 -12.71
C TRP A 146 12.94 -9.44 -13.11
N PHE A 147 11.72 -9.14 -12.66
CA PHE A 147 10.52 -9.86 -13.10
C PHE A 147 10.30 -9.77 -14.62
N LEU A 148 10.48 -8.58 -15.22
CA LEU A 148 10.36 -8.41 -16.68
C LEU A 148 11.42 -9.22 -17.46
N LEU A 149 12.65 -9.27 -16.96
CA LEU A 149 13.71 -10.10 -17.57
C LEU A 149 13.40 -11.59 -17.52
N LEU A 150 12.72 -12.06 -16.47
CA LEU A 150 12.24 -13.44 -16.37
C LEU A 150 11.12 -13.71 -17.39
N PHE A 151 10.27 -12.73 -17.65
CA PHE A 151 9.17 -12.84 -18.61
C PHE A 151 9.67 -12.90 -20.07
N GLU A 152 10.66 -12.09 -20.42
CA GLU A 152 11.33 -12.10 -21.74
C GLU A 152 12.19 -13.36 -21.99
N GLY A 153 12.38 -14.21 -20.98
CA GLY A 153 13.13 -15.47 -21.13
C GLY A 153 14.64 -15.28 -21.30
N THR A 154 15.19 -14.12 -20.94
CA THR A 154 16.64 -13.85 -21.04
C THR A 154 17.44 -14.55 -19.93
N ILE A 155 16.76 -15.01 -18.87
CA ILE A 155 17.32 -15.70 -17.69
C ILE A 155 16.67 -17.09 -17.56
N PRO A 156 17.39 -18.15 -17.14
CA PRO A 156 16.82 -19.49 -16.98
C PRO A 156 15.63 -19.48 -16.01
N PHE A 157 14.49 -19.94 -16.52
CA PHE A 157 13.21 -19.95 -15.80
C PHE A 157 13.25 -20.85 -14.57
N SER A 158 12.97 -20.27 -13.40
CA SER A 158 12.71 -21.01 -12.17
C SER A 158 11.53 -20.41 -11.42
N LYS A 159 10.59 -21.26 -10.99
CA LYS A 159 9.36 -20.83 -10.30
C LYS A 159 9.65 -20.00 -9.05
N TRP A 160 10.70 -20.34 -8.31
CA TRP A 160 11.11 -19.61 -7.11
C TRP A 160 11.56 -18.16 -7.40
N GLN A 161 12.22 -17.93 -8.54
CA GLN A 161 12.69 -16.58 -8.91
C GLN A 161 11.50 -15.65 -9.22
N VAL A 162 10.45 -16.18 -9.82
CA VAL A 162 9.19 -15.44 -10.04
C VAL A 162 8.55 -15.09 -8.70
N TYR A 163 8.43 -16.04 -7.79
CA TYR A 163 7.90 -15.75 -6.45
C TYR A 163 8.71 -14.69 -5.71
N ALA A 164 10.05 -14.81 -5.70
CA ALA A 164 10.93 -13.87 -5.01
C ALA A 164 10.88 -12.45 -5.61
N SER A 165 10.87 -12.32 -6.94
CA SER A 165 10.80 -11.02 -7.62
C SER A 165 9.45 -10.32 -7.41
N VAL A 166 8.34 -11.05 -7.51
CA VAL A 166 6.98 -10.52 -7.28
C VAL A 166 6.79 -10.11 -5.82
N ILE A 167 7.15 -10.97 -4.87
CA ILE A 167 7.00 -10.69 -3.44
C ILE A 167 7.87 -9.50 -3.04
N SER A 168 9.13 -9.46 -3.46
CA SER A 168 10.03 -8.35 -3.10
C SER A 168 9.60 -7.02 -3.73
N SER A 169 9.21 -7.00 -5.00
CA SER A 169 8.77 -5.79 -5.69
C SER A 169 7.54 -5.16 -5.03
N ILE A 170 6.50 -5.94 -4.78
CA ILE A 170 5.26 -5.50 -4.11
C ILE A 170 5.57 -5.06 -2.68
N SER A 171 6.33 -5.85 -1.93
CA SER A 171 6.62 -5.54 -0.52
C SER A 171 7.35 -4.21 -0.36
N LEU A 172 8.34 -3.95 -1.21
CA LEU A 172 9.10 -2.71 -1.19
C LEU A 172 8.29 -1.50 -1.67
N ASN A 173 7.42 -1.70 -2.68
CA ASN A 173 6.54 -0.66 -3.16
C ASN A 173 5.55 -0.22 -2.07
N PHE A 174 4.95 -1.17 -1.37
CA PHE A 174 4.00 -0.89 -0.28
C PHE A 174 4.69 -0.32 0.96
N ALA A 175 5.90 -0.77 1.27
CA ALA A 175 6.71 -0.21 2.36
C ALA A 175 7.07 1.28 2.15
N SER A 176 7.03 1.78 0.92
CA SER A 176 7.25 3.20 0.64
C SER A 176 6.08 4.10 1.02
N ILE A 177 4.85 3.56 1.08
CA ILE A 177 3.62 4.31 1.37
C ILE A 177 3.71 5.07 2.71
N PRO A 178 4.06 4.45 3.86
CA PRO A 178 4.18 5.18 5.12
C PRO A 178 5.26 6.28 5.05
N VAL A 179 6.36 6.04 4.35
CA VAL A 179 7.46 7.02 4.18
C VAL A 179 6.99 8.23 3.36
N PHE A 180 6.13 8.03 2.34
CA PHE A 180 5.49 9.15 1.63
C PHE A 180 4.57 9.96 2.55
N TYR A 181 3.78 9.31 3.41
CA TYR A 181 2.93 10.01 4.36
C TYR A 181 3.75 10.83 5.34
N GLU A 182 4.85 10.29 5.85
CA GLU A 182 5.76 11.00 6.75
C GLU A 182 6.41 12.22 6.08
N MET A 183 6.91 12.08 4.85
CA MET A 183 7.40 13.20 4.04
C MET A 183 6.31 14.25 3.77
N ALA A 184 5.07 13.82 3.52
CA ALA A 184 3.95 14.73 3.32
C ALA A 184 3.64 15.53 4.58
N GLN A 185 3.72 14.89 5.76
CA GLN A 185 3.57 15.59 7.04
C GLN A 185 4.70 16.62 7.20
N GLU A 186 5.97 16.24 7.08
CA GLU A 186 7.10 17.18 7.23
C GLU A 186 6.97 18.41 6.32
N LEU A 187 6.57 18.21 5.07
CA LEU A 187 6.34 19.31 4.13
C LEU A 187 5.15 20.19 4.50
N ALA A 188 4.09 19.60 5.07
CA ALA A 188 2.92 20.33 5.54
C ALA A 188 3.21 21.16 6.80
N TRP A 189 4.08 20.68 7.71
CA TRP A 189 4.50 21.42 8.90
C TRP A 189 5.39 22.64 8.59
N LEU A 190 6.14 22.59 7.49
CA LEU A 190 7.07 23.67 7.08
C LEU A 190 6.39 24.81 6.29
N CYS A 191 5.09 24.70 5.98
CA CYS A 191 4.32 25.70 5.23
C CYS A 191 3.42 26.55 6.14
#